data_AF-A0A7Y2DQE4-F1
#
_entry.id   AF-A0A7Y2DQE4-F1
#
_cell.length_a   1.000
_cell.length_b   1.000
_cell.length_c   1.000
_cell.angle_alpha   90.00
_cell.angle_beta   90.00
_cell.angle_gamma   90.00
#
_symmetry.space_group_name_H-M   'P 1'
#
loop_
_entity.id
_entity.type
_entity.pdbx_description
1 polymer ?
#
loop_
_entity_poly.entity_id
_entity_poly.type
_entity_poly.pdbx_seq_one_letter_code
_entity_poly.pdbx_strand_id
1 'polypeptide(L)'
;MEQNEPGAEAVHVYVSEAENALYVRDEFADAGAVGFHLQTTAAGHFPSLLAIATPGPFFFMGPVPDEMKAATEQMQLGGEFSLHSAGFDRSGAAT
;
A
#
# COMPACT_ATOMS: atom_id res chain seq x y z
N MET A 1 -0.70 4.54 -14.32
CA MET A 1 0.05 5.00 -13.13
C MET A 1 1.54 5.07 -13.39
N GLU A 2 2.14 4.12 -14.11
CA GLU A 2 3.58 4.11 -14.47
C GLU A 2 4.21 5.45 -14.89
N GLN A 3 3.48 6.33 -15.61
CA GLN A 3 4.03 7.63 -16.03
C GLN A 3 4.28 8.61 -14.86
N ASN A 4 3.57 8.46 -13.75
CA ASN A 4 3.66 9.33 -12.57
C ASN A 4 4.23 8.61 -11.34
N GLU A 5 4.24 7.27 -11.35
CA GLU A 5 4.78 6.42 -10.30
C GLU A 5 5.63 5.30 -10.91
N PRO A 6 6.94 5.54 -11.08
CA PRO A 6 7.86 4.52 -11.53
C PRO A 6 7.82 3.29 -10.61
N GLY A 7 7.61 2.11 -11.18
CA GLY A 7 7.54 0.85 -10.43
C GLY A 7 6.18 0.53 -9.82
N ALA A 8 5.13 1.32 -10.07
CA ALA A 8 3.75 0.91 -9.82
C ALA A 8 3.28 -0.07 -10.91
N GLU A 9 2.95 -1.30 -10.53
CA GLU A 9 2.60 -2.38 -11.47
C GLU A 9 1.09 -2.52 -11.64
N ALA A 10 0.32 -2.44 -10.56
CA ALA A 10 -1.12 -2.54 -10.61
C ALA A 10 -1.78 -1.77 -9.47
N VAL A 11 -2.99 -1.27 -9.73
CA VAL A 11 -3.88 -0.74 -8.70
C VAL A 11 -5.26 -1.30 -8.89
N HIS A 12 -5.78 -1.89 -7.81
CA HIS A 12 -7.11 -2.45 -7.76
C HIS A 12 -7.92 -1.73 -6.69
N VAL A 13 -9.08 -1.21 -7.09
CA VAL A 13 -10.01 -0.55 -6.18
C VAL A 13 -11.27 -1.38 -6.09
N TYR A 14 -11.64 -1.76 -4.87
CA TYR A 14 -12.84 -2.52 -4.56
C TYR A 14 -13.74 -1.65 -3.69
N VAL A 15 -15.05 -1.65 -3.99
CA VAL A 15 -16.04 -0.88 -3.23
C VAL A 15 -17.04 -1.87 -2.63
N SER A 16 -17.30 -1.71 -1.33
CA SER A 16 -18.28 -2.49 -0.59
C SER A 16 -19.35 -1.54 -0.07
N GLU A 17 -20.54 -1.56 -0.69
CA GLU A 17 -21.67 -0.75 -0.22
C GLU A 17 -22.17 -1.21 1.16
N ALA A 18 -22.15 -2.53 1.40
CA ALA A 18 -22.60 -3.12 2.67
C ALA A 18 -21.73 -2.68 3.85
N GLU A 19 -20.42 -2.53 3.62
CA GLU A 19 -19.47 -2.07 4.64
C GLU A 19 -19.24 -0.55 4.59
N ASN A 20 -19.85 0.14 3.61
CA ASN A 20 -19.59 1.54 3.29
C ASN A 20 -18.08 1.84 3.20
N ALA A 21 -17.36 0.98 2.50
CA ALA A 21 -15.90 0.95 2.49
C ALA A 21 -15.34 0.90 1.06
N LEU A 22 -14.13 1.43 0.91
CA LEU A 22 -13.31 1.30 -0.29
C LEU A 22 -11.98 0.67 0.11
N TYR A 23 -11.59 -0.37 -0.61
CA TYR A 23 -10.33 -1.08 -0.43
C TYR A 23 -9.44 -0.83 -1.63
N VAL A 24 -8.19 -0.47 -1.38
CA VAL A 24 -7.18 -0.27 -2.42
C VAL A 24 -6.09 -1.33 -2.25
N ARG A 25 -5.75 -2.01 -3.33
CA ARG A 25 -4.55 -2.85 -3.43
C ARG A 25 -3.63 -2.25 -4.48
N ASP A 26 -2.53 -1.70 -4.01
CA ASP A 26 -1.45 -1.19 -4.85
C ASP A 26 -0.32 -2.22 -4.90
N GLU A 27 0.11 -2.58 -6.11
CA GLU A 27 1.21 -3.51 -6.37
C GLU A 27 2.38 -2.73 -6.96
N PHE A 28 3.56 -2.98 -6.40
CA PHE A 28 4.79 -2.29 -6.76
C PHE A 28 5.90 -3.30 -7.02
N ALA A 29 6.79 -2.96 -7.95
CA ALA A 29 7.92 -3.80 -8.34
C ALA A 29 8.90 -4.04 -7.18
N ASP A 30 9.07 -3.04 -6.30
CA ASP A 30 9.93 -3.12 -5.13
C ASP A 30 9.53 -2.13 -4.03
N ALA A 31 10.20 -2.24 -2.89
CA ALA A 31 9.97 -1.36 -1.75
C ALA A 31 10.35 0.11 -2.05
N GLY A 32 11.31 0.37 -2.93
CA GLY A 32 11.67 1.73 -3.32
C GLY A 32 10.50 2.46 -4.00
N ALA A 33 9.77 1.75 -4.87
CA ALA A 33 8.54 2.25 -5.49
C ALA A 33 7.43 2.52 -4.46
N VAL A 34 7.28 1.67 -3.43
CA VAL A 34 6.36 1.92 -2.29
C VAL A 34 6.74 3.21 -1.57
N GLY A 35 8.02 3.39 -1.25
CA GLY A 35 8.51 4.59 -0.57
C GLY A 35 8.24 5.87 -1.38
N PHE A 36 8.47 5.82 -2.69
CA PHE A 36 8.13 6.93 -3.59
C PHE A 36 6.63 7.24 -3.56
N HIS A 37 5.77 6.22 -3.70
CA HIS A 37 4.32 6.38 -3.67
C HIS A 37 3.84 7.05 -2.39
N LEU A 38 4.32 6.58 -1.22
CA LEU A 38 3.94 7.13 0.09
C LEU A 38 4.32 8.61 0.24
N GLN A 39 5.51 8.99 -0.22
CA GLN A 39 6.03 10.36 -0.07
C GLN A 39 5.47 11.36 -1.09
N THR A 40 4.97 10.88 -2.24
CA THR A 40 4.56 11.75 -3.35
C THR A 40 3.06 11.66 -3.58
N THR A 41 2.60 10.62 -4.27
CA THR A 41 1.19 10.51 -4.68
C THR A 41 0.26 10.35 -3.50
N ALA A 42 0.55 9.40 -2.60
CA ALA A 42 -0.31 9.17 -1.44
C ALA A 42 -0.36 10.43 -0.57
N ALA A 43 0.79 11.01 -0.23
CA ALA A 43 0.86 12.25 0.55
C ALA A 43 0.04 13.40 -0.06
N GLY A 44 -0.01 13.53 -1.39
CA GLY A 44 -0.80 14.54 -2.07
C GLY A 44 -2.32 14.34 -2.00
N HIS A 45 -2.79 13.08 -1.99
CA HIS A 45 -4.21 12.74 -1.96
C HIS A 45 -4.76 12.48 -0.56
N PHE A 46 -3.92 12.09 0.39
CA PHE A 46 -4.34 11.68 1.73
C PHE A 46 -5.22 12.71 2.46
N PRO A 47 -4.89 14.02 2.46
CA PRO A 47 -5.69 15.01 3.16
C PRO A 47 -7.14 15.12 2.67
N SER A 48 -7.38 14.97 1.36
CA SER A 48 -8.75 15.04 0.82
C SER A 48 -9.55 13.76 1.13
N LEU A 49 -8.89 12.60 1.20
CA LEU A 49 -9.52 11.36 1.63
C LEU A 49 -9.90 11.41 3.11
N LEU A 50 -9.00 11.90 3.98
CA LEU A 50 -9.26 12.05 5.42
C LEU A 50 -10.39 13.03 5.73
N ALA A 51 -10.72 13.95 4.81
CA ALA A 51 -11.85 14.87 4.98
C ALA A 51 -13.22 14.20 4.85
N ILE A 52 -13.29 13.01 4.21
CA ILE A 52 -14.56 12.33 3.89
C ILE A 52 -14.59 10.87 4.35
N ALA A 53 -13.48 10.30 4.78
CA ALA A 53 -13.36 8.91 5.21
C ALA A 53 -12.41 8.78 6.40
N THR A 54 -12.67 7.76 7.24
CA THR A 54 -11.74 7.33 8.29
C THR A 54 -10.88 6.19 7.73
N PRO A 55 -9.55 6.28 7.79
CA PRO A 55 -8.69 5.23 7.26
C PRO A 55 -8.84 3.94 8.10
N GLY A 56 -8.89 2.81 7.41
CA GLY A 56 -8.71 1.48 8.01
C GLY A 56 -7.22 1.14 8.19
N PRO A 57 -6.91 -0.12 8.55
CA PRO A 57 -5.53 -0.58 8.65
C PRO A 57 -4.82 -0.56 7.29
N PHE A 58 -3.53 -0.24 7.29
CA PHE A 58 -2.66 -0.33 6.12
C PHE A 58 -1.86 -1.63 6.18
N PHE A 59 -1.91 -2.44 5.13
CA PHE A 59 -1.20 -3.70 5.06
C PHE A 59 -0.09 -3.63 4.01
N PHE A 60 1.12 -3.96 4.41
CA PHE A 60 2.28 -4.02 3.54
C PHE A 60 2.75 -5.48 3.42
N MET A 61 2.77 -5.97 2.18
CA MET A 61 3.01 -7.38 1.87
C MET A 61 4.27 -7.50 1.01
N GLY A 62 5.30 -8.13 1.55
CA GLY A 62 6.61 -8.30 0.91
C GLY A 62 7.78 -7.79 1.76
N PRO A 63 9.01 -7.83 1.23
CA PRO A 63 10.20 -7.39 1.96
C PRO A 63 10.28 -5.87 2.06
N VAL A 64 9.61 -5.28 3.05
CA VAL A 64 9.66 -3.84 3.35
C VAL A 64 10.85 -3.53 4.27
N PRO A 65 11.80 -2.65 3.88
CA PRO A 65 12.91 -2.21 4.71
C PRO A 65 12.47 -1.49 5.99
N ASP A 66 13.25 -1.61 7.06
CA ASP A 66 12.90 -1.04 8.37
C ASP A 66 12.76 0.49 8.34
N GLU A 67 13.52 1.18 7.50
CA GLU A 67 13.38 2.62 7.28
C GLU A 67 11.97 3.00 6.80
N MET A 68 11.39 2.20 5.89
CA MET A 68 10.04 2.44 5.40
C MET A 68 8.99 2.08 6.44
N LYS A 69 9.20 1.03 7.23
CA LYS A 69 8.32 0.72 8.37
C LYS A 69 8.25 1.92 9.32
N ALA A 70 9.40 2.46 9.70
CA ALA A 70 9.48 3.65 10.55
C ALA A 70 8.82 4.88 9.92
N ALA A 71 8.92 5.06 8.60
CA ALA A 71 8.22 6.14 7.89
C ALA A 71 6.69 6.01 7.99
N THR A 72 6.13 4.80 7.88
CA THR A 72 4.68 4.58 8.03
C THR A 72 4.17 4.90 9.44
N GLU A 73 5.00 4.67 10.47
CA GLU A 73 4.69 5.06 11.85
C GLU A 73 4.65 6.59 12.02
N GLN A 74 5.61 7.30 11.43
CA GLN A 74 5.63 8.77 11.45
C GLN A 74 4.42 9.39 10.76
N MET A 75 3.93 8.73 9.70
CA MET A 75 2.70 9.09 9.00
C MET A 75 1.43 8.67 9.75
N GLN A 76 1.56 8.04 10.92
CA GLN A 76 0.47 7.52 11.75
C GLN A 76 -0.47 6.57 11.00
N LEU A 77 0.07 5.84 10.01
CA LEU A 77 -0.71 4.90 9.20
C LEU A 77 -1.05 3.62 9.97
N GLY A 78 -0.28 3.27 11.01
CA GLY A 78 -0.47 2.01 11.74
C GLY A 78 -0.26 0.79 10.84
N GLY A 79 0.82 0.81 10.04
CA GLY A 79 1.11 -0.23 9.06
C GLY A 79 1.34 -1.61 9.69
N GLU A 80 0.70 -2.62 9.13
CA GLU A 80 0.91 -4.02 9.44
C GLU A 80 1.73 -4.68 8.32
N PHE A 81 2.78 -5.43 8.70
CA PHE A 81 3.75 -5.97 7.76
C PHE A 81 3.72 -7.49 7.75
N SER A 82 3.66 -8.09 6.57
CA SER A 82 3.84 -9.51 6.35
C SER A 82 4.66 -9.73 5.08
N LEU A 83 5.28 -10.89 4.92
CA LEU A 83 5.94 -11.26 3.66
C LEU A 83 4.92 -11.63 2.58
N HIS A 84 3.74 -12.08 2.98
CA HIS A 84 2.73 -12.62 2.08
C HIS A 84 1.32 -12.40 2.65
N SER A 85 0.34 -12.17 1.77
CA SER A 85 -1.05 -11.87 2.15
C SER A 85 -1.89 -13.13 2.39
N ALA A 86 -2.03 -13.98 1.37
CA ALA A 86 -2.70 -15.28 1.41
C ALA A 86 -2.64 -15.95 0.02
N GLY A 87 -2.72 -17.28 -0.03
CA GLY A 87 -2.82 -18.04 -1.29
C GLY A 87 -1.78 -19.14 -1.44
N PHE A 88 -1.64 -19.64 -2.67
CA PHE A 88 -0.62 -20.63 -3.04
C PHE A 88 0.52 -19.95 -3.76
N ASP A 89 1.75 -20.21 -3.32
CA ASP A 89 2.94 -19.79 -4.05
C ASP A 89 3.14 -20.64 -5.30
N ARG A 90 3.67 -20.02 -6.35
CA ARG A 90 4.18 -20.76 -7.49
C ARG A 90 5.39 -21.58 -7.04
N SER A 91 5.41 -22.88 -7.35
CA SER A 91 6.57 -23.73 -7.06
C SER A 91 7.85 -23.11 -7.65
N GLY A 92 8.77 -22.67 -6.77
CA GLY A 92 10.07 -22.12 -7.15
C GLY A 92 10.26 -20.60 -7.00
N ALA A 93 9.25 -19.85 -6.53
CA ALA A 93 9.48 -18.48 -6.06
C ALA A 93 10.11 -18.52 -4.66
N ALA A 94 11.29 -17.93 -4.48
CA ALA A 94 11.96 -17.86 -3.19
C ALA A 94 11.17 -16.94 -2.24
N THR A 95 10.89 -17.45 -1.04
CA THR A 95 10.42 -16.67 0.12
C THR A 95 11.49 -15.73 0.64
#